data_AF-A0A9P7K5L6-F1
#
_entry.id   AF-A0A9P7K5L6-F1
#
_cell.length_a   1.000
_cell.length_b   1.000
_cell.length_c   1.000
_cell.angle_alpha   90.00
_cell.angle_beta   90.00
_cell.angle_gamma   90.00
#
_symmetry.space_group_name_H-M   'P 1'
#
loop_
_entity.id
_entity.type
_entity.pdbx_description
1 polymer ?
#
loop_
_entity_poly.entity_id
_entity_poly.type
_entity_poly.pdbx_seq_one_letter_code
_entity_poly.pdbx_strand_id
1 'polypeptide(L)'
;MGPSGMPKAASWDGQFAYQTKFRSLVGLRNPKEHARLRRIWSRGFTPKALRGYRPILEKRIEQLIEHLAARTKKSINLAKWMSWFAYDVMNDMTSVSHFYSHKYF
;
A
#
# COMPACT_ATOMS: atom_id res chain seq x y z
N MET A 1 -12.32 5.45 30.10
CA MET A 1 -12.57 4.32 29.18
C MET A 1 -12.20 3.05 29.93
N GLY A 2 -13.17 2.17 30.21
CA GLY A 2 -12.99 0.99 31.08
C GLY A 2 -12.04 -0.07 30.50
N PRO A 3 -11.69 -1.11 31.29
CA PRO A 3 -10.64 -2.08 30.99
C PRO A 3 -10.85 -2.92 29.71
N SER A 4 -12.03 -2.82 29.10
CA SER A 4 -12.40 -3.45 27.83
C SER A 4 -12.73 -2.36 26.80
N GLY A 5 -11.69 -1.85 26.13
CA GLY A 5 -11.84 -0.98 24.96
C GLY A 5 -12.54 -1.68 23.77
N MET A 6 -12.77 -0.96 22.68
CA MET A 6 -13.36 -1.54 21.47
C MET A 6 -12.55 -2.75 20.98
N PRO A 7 -13.22 -3.88 20.63
CA PRO A 7 -12.54 -5.04 20.07
C PRO A 7 -11.73 -4.68 18.83
N LYS A 8 -10.62 -5.39 18.62
CA LYS A 8 -9.75 -5.17 17.47
C LYS A 8 -10.55 -5.30 16.17
N ALA A 9 -10.39 -4.30 15.30
CA ALA A 9 -11.07 -4.18 14.01
C ALA A 9 -12.61 -4.01 14.07
N ALA A 10 -13.21 -3.72 15.24
CA ALA A 10 -14.65 -3.50 15.35
C ALA A 10 -15.15 -2.31 14.51
N SER A 11 -14.35 -1.25 14.38
CA SER A 11 -14.68 -0.09 13.54
C SER A 11 -14.79 -0.43 12.05
N TRP A 12 -14.22 -1.55 11.61
CA TRP A 12 -14.22 -1.97 10.21
C TRP A 12 -15.41 -2.88 9.86
N ASP A 13 -16.26 -3.22 10.82
CA ASP A 13 -17.37 -4.16 10.61
C ASP A 13 -18.37 -3.67 9.56
N GLY A 14 -18.63 -2.36 9.48
CA GLY A 14 -19.50 -1.79 8.46
C GLY A 14 -18.95 -1.95 7.03
N GLN A 15 -17.63 -1.94 6.86
CA GLN A 15 -16.99 -2.12 5.55
C GLN A 15 -16.91 -3.59 5.13
N PHE A 16 -16.94 -4.51 6.10
CA PHE A 16 -16.84 -5.95 5.87
C PHE A 16 -18.16 -6.70 6.15
N ALA A 17 -19.29 -5.99 6.10
CA ALA A 17 -20.60 -6.55 6.48
C ALA A 17 -20.94 -7.85 5.73
N TYR A 18 -20.57 -7.96 4.45
CA TYR A 18 -20.77 -9.15 3.62
C TYR A 18 -19.57 -10.12 3.62
N GLN A 19 -18.42 -9.71 4.16
CA GLN A 19 -17.19 -10.50 4.20
C GLN A 19 -17.04 -11.18 5.57
N THR A 20 -17.77 -12.27 5.74
CA THR A 20 -17.78 -13.04 7.00
C THR A 20 -16.63 -14.04 7.09
N LYS A 21 -16.19 -14.59 5.95
CA LYS A 21 -15.19 -15.68 5.88
C LYS A 21 -13.76 -15.20 5.68
N PHE A 22 -13.55 -14.21 4.81
CA PHE A 22 -12.22 -13.67 4.51
C PHE A 22 -12.26 -12.16 4.70
N ARG A 23 -11.57 -11.67 5.72
CA ARG A 23 -11.41 -10.23 5.96
C ARG A 23 -10.00 -9.80 5.58
N SER A 24 -9.86 -8.56 5.12
CA SER A 24 -8.54 -7.96 4.89
C SER A 24 -7.74 -7.92 6.19
N LEU A 25 -6.41 -7.78 6.10
CA LEU A 25 -5.53 -7.71 7.27
C LEU A 25 -6.02 -6.68 8.31
N VAL A 26 -6.50 -5.53 7.85
CA VAL A 26 -6.98 -4.43 8.69
C VAL A 26 -8.30 -4.78 9.39
N GLY A 27 -9.16 -5.58 8.75
CA GLY A 27 -10.45 -6.02 9.25
C GLY A 27 -10.43 -7.30 10.12
N LEU A 28 -9.27 -7.93 10.31
CA LEU A 28 -9.16 -9.18 11.05
C LEU A 28 -9.34 -8.99 12.56
N ARG A 29 -10.38 -9.64 13.10
CA ARG A 29 -10.70 -9.62 14.54
C ARG A 29 -9.79 -10.50 15.39
N ASN A 30 -9.39 -11.68 14.89
CA ASN A 30 -8.54 -12.61 15.64
C ASN A 30 -7.12 -12.01 15.78
N PRO A 31 -6.67 -11.66 17.00
CA PRO A 31 -5.37 -11.01 17.18
C PRO A 31 -4.19 -11.88 16.78
N LYS A 32 -4.28 -13.20 16.97
CA LYS A 32 -3.21 -14.16 16.61
C LYS A 32 -3.05 -14.22 15.09
N GLU A 33 -4.17 -14.31 14.37
CA GLU A 33 -4.15 -14.37 12.91
C GLU A 33 -3.74 -13.03 12.29
N HIS A 34 -4.24 -11.92 12.83
CA HIS A 34 -3.79 -10.59 12.45
C HIS A 34 -2.28 -10.44 12.69
N ALA A 35 -1.74 -10.90 13.82
CA ALA A 35 -0.30 -10.83 14.10
C ALA A 35 0.52 -11.66 13.11
N ARG A 36 0.06 -12.88 12.78
CA ARG A 36 0.67 -13.77 11.79
C ARG A 36 0.77 -13.09 10.43
N LEU A 37 -0.34 -12.58 9.90
CA LEU A 37 -0.38 -11.91 8.59
C LEU A 37 0.36 -10.57 8.62
N ARG A 38 0.26 -9.79 9.70
CA ARG A 38 1.00 -8.54 9.85
C ARG A 38 2.51 -8.76 9.79
N ARG A 39 3.02 -9.85 10.38
CA ARG A 39 4.45 -10.21 10.34
C ARG A 39 4.94 -10.53 8.93
N ILE A 40 4.12 -11.20 8.12
CA ILE A 40 4.45 -11.46 6.72
C ILE A 40 4.47 -10.13 5.96
N TRP A 41 3.43 -9.33 6.12
CA TRP A 41 3.27 -8.05 5.43
C TRP A 41 4.35 -7.01 5.84
N SER A 42 4.79 -7.00 7.10
CA SER A 42 5.80 -6.06 7.60
C SER A 42 7.16 -6.18 6.92
N ARG A 43 7.47 -7.33 6.30
CA ARG A 43 8.75 -7.54 5.58
C ARG A 43 8.93 -6.54 4.43
N GLY A 44 7.85 -6.21 3.73
CA GLY A 44 7.84 -5.21 2.64
C GLY A 44 7.97 -3.75 3.13
N PHE A 45 7.77 -3.50 4.42
CA PHE A 45 7.80 -2.15 5.01
C PHE A 45 8.98 -1.94 5.97
N THR A 46 10.03 -2.75 5.84
CA THR A 46 11.27 -2.55 6.58
C THR A 46 12.07 -1.40 5.97
N PRO A 47 12.91 -0.67 6.74
CA PRO A 47 13.78 0.38 6.17
C PRO A 47 14.65 -0.12 5.00
N LYS A 48 15.08 -1.38 5.03
CA LYS A 48 15.83 -2.01 3.94
C LYS A 48 14.97 -2.16 2.68
N ALA A 49 13.75 -2.67 2.81
CA ALA A 49 12.82 -2.80 1.68
C ALA A 49 12.46 -1.43 1.11
N LEU A 50 12.18 -0.44 1.97
CA LEU A 50 11.87 0.94 1.56
C LEU A 50 13.01 1.59 0.76
N ARG A 51 14.27 1.39 1.18
CA ARG A 51 15.42 1.85 0.38
C ARG A 51 15.48 1.18 -1.00
N GLY A 52 15.07 -0.08 -1.10
CA GLY A 52 14.97 -0.82 -2.36
C GLY A 52 13.90 -0.26 -3.31
N TYR A 53 12.92 0.50 -2.81
CA TYR A 53 11.89 1.13 -3.65
C TYR A 53 12.32 2.47 -4.24
N ARG A 54 13.47 3.03 -3.82
CA ARG A 54 13.97 4.32 -4.29
C ARG A 54 14.04 4.43 -5.82
N PRO A 55 14.57 3.43 -6.58
CA PRO A 55 14.63 3.53 -8.04
C PRO A 55 13.24 3.59 -8.71
N ILE A 56 12.24 2.94 -8.12
CA ILE A 56 10.85 2.98 -8.62
C ILE A 56 10.29 4.39 -8.45
N LEU A 57 10.49 4.97 -7.26
CA LEU A 57 10.03 6.33 -6.97
C LEU A 57 10.72 7.35 -7.88
N GLU A 58 12.04 7.29 -8.03
CA GLU A 58 12.79 8.21 -8.88
C GLU A 58 12.26 8.20 -10.32
N LYS A 59 12.13 7.01 -10.92
CA LYS A 59 11.57 6.84 -12.27
C LYS A 59 10.18 7.46 -12.41
N ARG A 60 9.27 7.21 -11.46
CA ARG A 60 7.89 7.72 -11.54
C ARG A 60 7.78 9.21 -11.22
N ILE A 61 8.67 9.74 -10.37
CA ILE A 61 8.76 11.18 -10.09
C ILE A 61 9.24 11.92 -11.33
N GLU A 62 10.28 11.43 -12.01
CA GLU A 62 10.76 12.00 -13.27
C GLU A 62 9.64 12.02 -14.32
N GLN A 63 8.94 10.91 -14.51
CA GLN A 63 7.80 10.84 -15.43
C GLN A 63 6.68 11.84 -15.07
N LEU A 64 6.38 12.00 -13.78
CA LEU A 64 5.40 12.98 -13.33
C LEU A 64 5.85 14.41 -13.66
N ILE A 65 7.12 14.74 -13.40
CA ILE A 65 7.70 16.05 -13.71
C ILE A 65 7.63 16.33 -15.20
N GLU A 66 8.02 15.39 -16.06
CA GLU A 66 7.94 15.52 -17.52
C GLU A 66 6.51 15.80 -17.98
N HIS A 67 5.54 15.04 -17.47
CA HIS A 67 4.13 15.25 -17.82
C HIS A 67 3.57 16.59 -17.35
N LEU A 68 3.97 17.06 -16.17
CA LEU A 68 3.56 18.37 -15.66
C LEU A 68 4.25 19.50 -16.43
N ALA A 69 5.54 19.37 -16.73
CA ALA A 69 6.33 20.33 -17.50
C ALA A 69 5.75 20.55 -18.90
N ALA A 70 5.35 19.48 -19.59
CA ALA A 70 4.68 19.54 -20.90
C ALA A 70 3.32 20.25 -20.89
N ARG A 71 2.78 20.58 -19.69
CA ARG A 71 1.45 21.15 -19.48
C ARG A 71 1.49 22.50 -18.76
N THR A 72 2.65 23.16 -18.69
CA THR A 72 2.93 24.41 -17.95
C THR A 72 2.10 25.65 -18.30
N LYS A 73 1.10 25.55 -19.17
CA LYS A 73 0.17 26.65 -19.52
C LYS A 73 -1.31 26.22 -19.53
N LYS A 74 -1.61 25.04 -19.00
CA LYS A 74 -2.97 24.48 -18.90
C LYS A 74 -3.36 24.35 -17.43
N SER A 75 -4.64 24.48 -17.12
CA SER A 75 -5.13 24.11 -15.79
C SER A 75 -4.97 22.60 -15.61
N ILE A 76 -4.44 22.19 -14.46
CA ILE A 76 -4.15 20.78 -14.16
C ILE A 76 -4.81 20.41 -12.85
N ASN A 77 -5.57 19.30 -12.85
CA ASN A 77 -6.10 18.71 -11.63
C ASN A 77 -4.98 17.91 -10.95
N LEU A 78 -4.26 18.54 -10.02
CA LEU A 78 -3.13 17.92 -9.34
C LEU A 78 -3.55 16.70 -8.51
N ALA A 79 -4.75 16.71 -7.90
CA ALA A 79 -5.24 15.56 -7.14
C ALA A 79 -5.32 14.30 -8.02
N LYS A 80 -5.83 14.43 -9.24
CA LYS A 80 -5.89 13.33 -10.22
C LYS A 80 -4.51 12.82 -10.61
N TRP A 81 -3.56 13.73 -10.87
CA TRP A 81 -2.18 13.35 -11.20
C TRP A 81 -1.47 12.65 -10.04
N MET A 82 -1.70 13.09 -8.80
CA MET A 82 -1.17 12.42 -7.61
C MET A 82 -1.80 11.04 -7.40
N SER A 83 -3.10 10.87 -7.69
CA SER A 83 -3.75 9.55 -7.66
C SER A 83 -3.15 8.59 -8.69
N TRP A 84 -2.90 9.05 -9.92
CA TRP A 84 -2.25 8.24 -10.95
C TRP A 84 -0.80 7.89 -10.59
N PHE A 85 -0.03 8.87 -10.11
CA PHE A 85 1.32 8.65 -9.63
C PHE A 85 1.37 7.58 -8.52
N ALA A 86 0.50 7.69 -7.51
CA ALA A 86 0.42 6.72 -6.43
C ALA A 86 0.04 5.32 -6.95
N TYR A 87 -0.88 5.24 -7.91
CA TYR A 87 -1.26 3.98 -8.54
C TYR A 87 -0.09 3.33 -9.29
N ASP A 88 0.65 4.09 -10.09
CA ASP A 88 1.79 3.58 -10.87
C ASP A 88 2.94 3.12 -9.96
N VAL A 89 3.26 3.88 -8.91
CA VAL A 89 4.27 3.50 -7.90
C VAL A 89 3.88 2.17 -7.24
N MET A 90 2.63 2.03 -6.81
CA MET A 90 2.17 0.81 -6.14
C MET A 90 2.21 -0.40 -7.09
N ASN A 91 1.83 -0.23 -8.36
CA ASN A 91 1.90 -1.31 -9.36
C ASN A 91 3.34 -1.77 -9.63
N ASP A 92 4.26 -0.83 -9.79
CA ASP A 92 5.67 -1.16 -9.99
C ASP A 92 6.26 -1.86 -8.77
N MET A 93 5.92 -1.42 -7.56
CA MET A 93 6.33 -2.07 -6.32
C MET A 93 5.87 -3.53 -6.26
N THR A 94 4.61 -3.80 -6.63
CA THR A 94 4.08 -5.18 -6.63
C THR A 94 4.75 -6.07 -7.68
N SER A 95 5.02 -5.52 -8.88
CA SER A 95 5.66 -6.23 -9.99
C SER A 95 7.11 -6.61 -9.68
N VAL A 96 7.84 -5.74 -8.97
CA VAL A 96 9.24 -5.99 -8.58
C VAL A 96 9.34 -7.09 -7.51
N SER A 97 8.40 -7.18 -6.57
CA SER A 97 8.32 -8.31 -5.62
C SER A 97 8.24 -9.67 -6.32
N HIS A 98 7.61 -9.74 -7.50
CA HIS A 98 7.52 -10.97 -8.30
C HIS A 98 8.89 -11.39 -8.88
N PHE A 99 9.74 -10.44 -9.25
CA PHE A 99 11.08 -10.68 -9.77
C PHE A 99 12.07 -11.14 -8.70
N TYR A 100 11.98 -10.63 -7.47
CA TYR A 100 12.85 -11.06 -6.36
C TYR A 100 12.45 -12.41 -5.74
N SER A 101 11.21 -12.86 -5.94
CA SER A 101 10.75 -14.19 -5.47
C SER A 101 11.35 -15.37 -6.25
N HIS A 102 11.87 -15.14 -7.46
CA HIS A 102 12.46 -16.20 -8.31
C HIS A 102 13.98 -16.37 -8.15
N LYS A 103 14.64 -15.58 -7.29
CA LYS A 103 16.10 -15.66 -7.06
C LYS A 103 16.51 -16.33 -5.75
N TYR A 104 15.54 -16.79 -4.95
CA TYR A 104 15.77 -17.40 -3.64
C TYR A 104 14.91 -18.65 -3.39
N PHE A 105 14.47 -19.32 -4.47
CA PHE A 105 13.96 -20.69 -4.47
C PHE A 105 14.67 -21.46 -5.58
#